data_AF-A0A9X5JNJ3-F1
#
_entry.id   AF-A0A9X5JNJ3-F1
#
_cell.length_a   1.000
_cell.length_b   1.000
_cell.length_c   1.000
_cell.angle_alpha   90.00
_cell.angle_beta   90.00
_cell.angle_gamma   90.00
#
_symmetry.space_group_name_H-M   'P 1'
#
loop_
_entity.id
_entity.type
_entity.pdbx_description
1 polymer ?
#
loop_
_entity_poly.entity_id
_entity_poly.type
_entity_poly.pdbx_seq_one_letter_code
_entity_poly.pdbx_strand_id
1 'polypeptide(L)'
;MAKSPEKFQIVYRGEVLTYYKPGEWVFFQRPKECGGGYWLGKTYDFVFMLEIPYPISLRQGMDFLNETEGIGIHKAASVDDFKLE
;
A
#
# COMPACT_ATOMS: atom_id res chain seq x y z
N MET A 1 4.61 26.00 3.77
CA MET A 1 5.15 24.64 3.52
C MET A 1 4.26 23.95 2.50
N ALA A 2 4.78 23.51 1.35
CA ALA A 2 4.06 22.61 0.48
C ALA A 2 3.99 21.24 1.17
N LYS A 3 2.80 20.81 1.59
CA LYS A 3 2.58 19.46 2.09
C LYS A 3 2.85 18.53 0.90
N SER A 4 3.94 17.76 0.93
CA SER A 4 4.15 16.69 -0.04
C SER A 4 2.88 15.85 -0.05
N PRO A 5 2.30 15.51 -1.23
CA PRO A 5 1.13 14.66 -1.27
C PRO A 5 1.45 13.39 -0.48
N GLU A 6 0.63 13.07 0.52
CA GLU A 6 0.82 11.87 1.33
C GLU A 6 0.77 10.67 0.39
N LYS A 7 1.87 9.91 0.35
CA LYS A 7 2.06 8.82 -0.62
C LYS A 7 1.20 7.59 -0.33
N PHE A 8 0.47 7.63 0.77
CA PHE A 8 -0.45 6.62 1.24
C PHE A 8 -1.56 7.29 2.05
N GLN A 9 -2.68 6.59 2.21
CA GLN A 9 -3.77 7.01 3.09
C GLN A 9 -3.88 6.04 4.27
N ILE A 10 -4.38 6.50 5.41
CA ILE A 10 -4.68 5.65 6.57
C ILE A 10 -6.17 5.78 6.87
N VAL A 11 -6.86 4.65 6.92
CA VAL A 11 -8.25 4.55 7.34
C VAL A 11 -8.27 3.95 8.75
N TYR A 12 -8.67 4.75 9.73
CA TYR A 12 -8.75 4.30 11.12
C TYR A 12 -10.01 3.47 11.38
N ARG A 13 -10.07 2.81 12.53
CA ARG A 13 -11.24 2.00 12.91
C ARG A 13 -12.51 2.85 12.94
N GLY A 14 -13.55 2.35 12.30
CA GLY A 14 -14.86 3.03 12.21
C GLY A 14 -14.92 4.10 11.12
N GLU A 15 -13.81 4.36 10.43
CA GLU A 15 -13.80 5.25 9.27
C GLU A 15 -14.04 4.48 7.97
N VAL A 16 -14.42 5.24 6.94
CA VAL A 16 -14.65 4.74 5.58
C VAL A 16 -13.78 5.55 4.64
N LEU A 17 -13.13 4.87 3.70
CA LEU A 17 -12.41 5.53 2.61
C LEU A 17 -13.43 6.16 1.65
N THR A 18 -13.63 7.48 1.75
CA THR A 18 -14.65 8.20 0.97
C THR A 18 -14.20 8.53 -0.45
N TYR A 19 -12.90 8.66 -0.66
CA TYR A 19 -12.30 8.91 -1.97
C TYR A 19 -11.02 8.08 -2.08
N TYR A 20 -10.87 7.39 -3.20
CA TYR A 20 -9.64 6.69 -3.53
C TYR A 20 -9.23 7.03 -4.95
N LYS A 21 -7.93 6.93 -5.21
CA LYS A 21 -7.38 6.97 -6.55
C LYS A 21 -6.80 5.59 -6.87
N PRO A 22 -7.18 4.96 -7.99
CA PRO A 22 -6.63 3.67 -8.38
C PRO A 22 -5.09 3.66 -8.35
N GLY A 23 -4.51 2.63 -7.74
CA GLY A 23 -3.08 2.43 -7.56
C GLY A 23 -2.47 3.10 -6.33
N GLU A 24 -3.22 3.88 -5.54
CA GLU A 24 -2.69 4.48 -4.31
C GLU A 24 -2.62 3.49 -3.15
N TRP A 25 -1.58 3.64 -2.34
CA TRP A 25 -1.36 2.90 -1.12
C TRP A 25 -2.36 3.29 -0.03
N VAL A 26 -2.96 2.30 0.61
CA VAL A 26 -3.88 2.52 1.73
C VAL A 26 -3.59 1.53 2.85
N PHE A 27 -3.54 2.06 4.08
CA PHE A 27 -3.55 1.28 5.31
C PHE A 27 -4.98 1.22 5.86
N PHE A 28 -5.50 0.01 6.08
CA PHE A 28 -6.74 -0.18 6.82
C PHE A 28 -6.44 -0.70 8.23
N GLN A 29 -6.80 0.09 9.25
CA GLN A 29 -6.58 -0.28 10.64
C GLN A 29 -7.51 -1.43 11.07
N ARG A 30 -6.93 -2.53 11.53
CA ARG A 30 -7.70 -3.69 11.99
C ARG A 30 -8.27 -3.47 13.39
N PRO A 31 -9.44 -4.05 13.71
CA PRO A 31 -10.00 -4.09 15.07
C PRO A 31 -9.01 -4.62 16.10
N LYS A 32 -9.03 -4.07 17.33
CA LYS A 32 -8.16 -4.53 18.44
C LYS A 32 -8.45 -5.99 18.81
N GLU A 33 -9.72 -6.39 18.80
CA GLU A 33 -10.17 -7.75 19.13
C GLU A 33 -9.62 -8.82 18.17
N CYS A 34 -9.27 -8.43 16.93
CA CYS A 34 -8.64 -9.31 15.96
C CYS A 34 -7.10 -9.27 16.01
N GLY A 35 -6.50 -8.68 17.06
CA GLY A 35 -5.05 -8.54 17.22
C GLY A 35 -4.47 -7.21 16.71
N GLY A 36 -5.30 -6.29 16.20
CA GLY A 36 -4.85 -4.96 15.76
C GLY A 36 -3.95 -4.98 14.52
N GLY A 37 -3.08 -3.97 14.38
CA GLY A 37 -2.25 -3.78 13.19
C GLY A 37 -3.03 -3.21 12.00
N TYR A 38 -2.46 -3.38 10.80
CA TYR A 38 -2.96 -2.79 9.56
C TYR A 38 -2.90 -3.82 8.42
N TRP A 39 -3.88 -3.72 7.52
CA TRP A 39 -3.75 -4.23 6.17
C TRP A 39 -3.09 -3.16 5.30
N LEU A 40 -2.10 -3.55 4.49
CA LEU A 40 -1.45 -2.68 3.53
C LEU A 40 -1.71 -3.21 2.12
N GLY A 41 -2.17 -2.33 1.24
CA GLY A 41 -2.47 -2.67 -0.13
C GLY A 41 -2.74 -1.45 -0.99
N LYS A 42 -3.17 -1.70 -2.22
CA LYS A 42 -3.60 -0.68 -3.17
C LYS A 42 -5.08 -0.76 -3.41
N THR A 43 -5.68 0.40 -3.61
CA THR A 43 -7.08 0.51 -4.05
C THR A 43 -7.13 0.56 -5.56
N TYR A 44 -8.11 -0.11 -6.16
CA TYR A 44 -8.42 -0.07 -7.58
C TYR A 44 -9.94 -0.02 -7.74
N ASP A 45 -10.38 0.15 -8.97
CA ASP A 45 -11.81 0.07 -9.27
C ASP A 45 -12.34 -1.29 -8.80
N PHE A 46 -13.34 -1.24 -7.91
CA PHE A 46 -14.07 -2.37 -7.31
C PHE A 46 -13.29 -3.27 -6.34
N VAL A 47 -11.97 -3.11 -6.19
CA VAL A 47 -11.17 -4.02 -5.38
C VAL A 47 -10.13 -3.30 -4.52
N PHE A 48 -9.84 -3.90 -3.37
CA PHE A 48 -8.67 -3.60 -2.57
C PHE A 48 -7.73 -4.81 -2.63
N MET A 49 -6.53 -4.60 -3.17
CA MET A 49 -5.53 -5.65 -3.35
C MET A 49 -4.50 -5.57 -2.24
N LEU A 50 -4.41 -6.64 -1.43
CA LEU A 50 -3.37 -6.77 -0.41
C LEU A 50 -2.02 -6.90 -1.08
N GLU A 51 -1.07 -6.07 -0.67
CA GLU A 51 0.32 -6.19 -1.11
C GLU A 51 1.09 -7.11 -0.15
N ILE A 52 0.80 -6.98 1.15
CA ILE A 52 1.30 -7.91 2.16
C ILE A 52 0.14 -8.79 2.61
N PRO A 53 0.24 -10.14 2.47
CA PRO A 53 -0.89 -11.05 2.67
C PRO A 53 -1.24 -11.29 4.15
N TYR A 54 -0.60 -10.58 5.09
CA TYR A 54 -0.83 -10.68 6.52
C TYR A 54 -0.80 -9.31 7.21
N PRO A 55 -1.43 -9.15 8.39
CA PRO A 55 -1.42 -7.89 9.12
C PRO A 55 -0.02 -7.48 9.57
N ILE A 56 0.26 -6.18 9.49
CA ILE A 56 1.56 -5.60 9.88
C ILE A 56 1.39 -4.45 10.88
N SER A 57 2.47 -4.11 11.57
CA SER A 57 2.56 -2.83 12.27
C SER A 57 2.68 -1.68 11.28
N LEU A 58 2.30 -0.46 11.70
CA LEU A 58 2.46 0.73 10.85
C LEU A 58 3.93 0.93 10.45
N ARG A 59 4.86 0.67 11.39
CA ARG A 59 6.30 0.79 11.14
C ARG A 59 6.76 -0.16 10.02
N GLN A 60 6.41 -1.45 10.11
CA GLN A 60 6.73 -2.42 9.05
C GLN A 60 6.17 -2.00 7.70
N GLY A 61 4.95 -1.44 7.68
CA GLY A 61 4.36 -0.91 6.45
C GLY A 61 5.13 0.28 5.87
N MET A 62 5.56 1.21 6.71
CA MET A 62 6.39 2.34 6.26
C MET A 62 7.74 1.87 5.72
N ASP A 63 8.38 0.92 6.39
CA ASP A 63 9.65 0.33 5.95
C ASP A 63 9.48 -0.31 4.56
N PHE A 64 8.41 -1.09 4.36
CA PHE A 64 8.07 -1.68 3.06
C PHE A 64 7.82 -0.64 1.97
N LEU A 65 7.09 0.44 2.26
CA LEU A 65 6.83 1.51 1.29
C LEU A 65 8.13 2.21 0.89
N ASN A 66 9.01 2.51 1.85
CA ASN A 66 10.30 3.14 1.58
C ASN A 66 11.19 2.26 0.67
N GLU A 67 11.22 0.95 0.91
CA GLU A 67 11.95 -0.01 0.08
C GLU A 67 11.35 -0.09 -1.34
N THR A 68 10.02 -0.15 -1.45
CA THR A 68 9.30 -0.23 -2.72
C THR A 68 9.49 1.02 -3.57
N GLU A 69 9.49 2.21 -2.96
CA GLU A 69 9.83 3.45 -3.65
C GLU A 69 11.30 3.51 -4.10
N GLY A 70 12.21 2.88 -3.34
CA GLY A 70 13.59 2.68 -3.74
C GLY A 70 13.74 1.83 -5.00
N ILE A 71 12.91 0.79 -5.17
CA ILE A 71 12.85 -0.03 -6.40
C ILE A 71 12.40 0.81 -7.60
N GLY A 72 11.57 1.84 -7.40
CA GLY A 72 11.19 2.79 -8.45
C GLY A 72 12.37 3.60 -9.02
N ILE A 73 13.47 3.74 -8.27
CA ILE A 73 14.69 4.44 -8.72
C ILE A 73 15.69 3.46 -9.35
N HIS A 74 15.70 2.20 -8.92
CA HIS A 74 16.40 1.13 -9.62
C HIS A 74 15.52 0.60 -10.75
N LYS A 75 15.47 1.37 -11.85
CA LYS A 75 14.98 0.93 -13.15
C LYS A 75 15.44 -0.52 -13.36
N ALA A 76 14.53 -1.48 -13.27
CA ALA A 76 14.82 -2.85 -13.64
C ALA A 76 15.31 -2.76 -15.08
N ALA A 77 16.62 -2.90 -15.29
CA ALA A 77 17.13 -3.24 -16.60
C ALA A 77 16.30 -4.45 -17.02
N SER A 78 15.60 -4.36 -18.15
CA SER A 78 14.61 -5.35 -18.57
C SER A 78 15.22 -6.75 -18.47
N VAL A 79 14.87 -7.49 -17.41
CA VAL A 79 15.16 -8.92 -17.20
C VAL A 79 14.03 -9.76 -17.85
N ASP A 80 13.06 -9.11 -18.48
CA ASP A 80 11.95 -9.77 -19.14
C ASP A 80 12.38 -10.29 -20.53
N ASP A 81 12.66 -11.59 -20.61
CA ASP A 81 12.95 -12.34 -21.84
C ASP A 81 11.69 -13.02 -22.44
N PHE A 82 10.49 -12.62 -21.98
CA PHE A 82 9.23 -13.21 -22.43
C PHE A 82 8.98 -12.89 -23.91
N LYS A 83 8.92 -13.92 -24.76
CA LYS A 83 8.54 -13.79 -26.16
C LYS A 83 7.13 -14.34 -26.36
N LEU A 84 6.23 -13.51 -26.88
CA LEU A 84 4.97 -13.98 -27.44
C LEU A 84 5.27 -14.76 -28.73
N GLU A 85 4.87 -16.03 -28.77
CA GLU A 85 4.69 -16.78 -30.03
C GLU A 85 3.32 -16.46 -30.65
#